data_AF-A0A3C1RD73-F1
#
_entry.id   AF-A0A3C1RD73-F1
#
_cell.length_a   1.000
_cell.length_b   1.000
_cell.length_c   1.000
_cell.angle_alpha   90.00
_cell.angle_beta   90.00
_cell.angle_gamma   90.00
#
_symmetry.space_group_name_H-M   'P 1'
#
loop_
_entity.id
_entity.type
_entity.pdbx_description
1 polymer ?
#
loop_
_entity_poly.entity_id
_entity_poly.type
_entity_poly.pdbx_seq_one_letter_code
_entity_poly.pdbx_strand_id
1 'polypeptide(L)'
;MPYRSYDLISSTTNCAPPAAVYPGGGGNTGGGGGSTTPNPPGDYDPCDNGPVAVTSFRSSQRYPILGVPPSDCDPDVPNNPPTLPPNDYLNAFQRLIGELGITDQTEVQFLQDNGNVFVALNNYLNANNWSQDSKDFGRWAVGYLNENRNITWLEFSTHFIYNTPQYKLDTYIRNKYPKFSSIADGLVFFLATNPKVVAALSKYSGFSKNEIMELASNGSGPNIKLSNESWTIIANGAFNAKISENTIFLAEDNVKMFENNFLDARTKYSLAFSLMVTILHETVHYGRFQNGMPDPITNPDFGTKFEELGFGFNVEFKLNQPVIYKMYFIQ
;
A
#
# COMPACT_ATOMS: atom_id res chain seq x y z
N MET A 1 -5.90 21.17 32.51
CA MET A 1 -6.36 21.51 31.15
C MET A 1 -7.25 20.37 30.67
N PRO A 2 -8.52 20.58 30.27
CA PRO A 2 -9.34 19.47 29.76
C PRO A 2 -9.38 19.50 28.23
N TYR A 3 -9.10 18.36 27.60
CA TYR A 3 -9.39 18.14 26.17
C TYR A 3 -10.73 17.41 26.03
N ARG A 4 -11.53 17.88 25.05
CA ARG A 4 -12.89 17.42 24.75
C ARG A 4 -12.92 16.12 23.95
N SER A 5 -13.97 15.33 24.19
CA SER A 5 -14.40 14.17 23.41
C SER A 5 -15.09 14.58 22.10
N TYR A 6 -15.13 13.66 21.13
CA TYR A 6 -16.06 13.74 19.99
C TYR A 6 -16.91 12.47 19.94
N ASP A 7 -18.22 12.66 19.82
CA ASP A 7 -19.23 11.64 19.54
C ASP A 7 -19.35 11.42 18.03
N LEU A 8 -19.52 10.15 17.64
CA LEU A 8 -19.88 9.74 16.28
C LEU A 8 -21.40 9.56 16.21
N ILE A 9 -22.08 10.30 15.33
CA ILE A 9 -23.50 10.06 15.02
C ILE A 9 -23.57 9.22 13.75
N SER A 10 -24.00 7.96 13.91
CA SER A 10 -24.29 7.02 12.84
C SER A 10 -25.74 7.17 12.38
N SER A 11 -25.92 7.71 11.18
CA SER A 11 -26.97 7.39 10.18
C SER A 11 -27.46 8.64 9.45
N THR A 12 -27.69 8.48 8.15
CA THR A 12 -28.47 9.42 7.35
C THR A 12 -29.53 8.63 6.61
N THR A 13 -30.80 8.99 6.84
CA THR A 13 -31.95 8.45 6.12
C THR A 13 -32.12 9.19 4.79
N ASN A 14 -32.29 8.46 3.70
CA ASN A 14 -32.64 9.02 2.40
C ASN A 14 -34.15 9.27 2.32
N CYS A 15 -34.56 10.52 2.10
CA CYS A 15 -35.96 10.96 2.07
C CYS A 15 -36.34 11.64 0.74
N ALA A 16 -35.88 11.13 -0.40
CA ALA A 16 -36.33 11.63 -1.70
C ALA A 16 -37.64 10.94 -2.15
N PRO A 17 -38.76 11.68 -2.37
CA PRO A 17 -39.94 11.14 -3.04
C PRO A 17 -39.72 11.00 -4.57
N PRO A 18 -40.48 10.13 -5.26
CA PRO A 18 -40.28 9.84 -6.68
C PRO A 18 -40.61 11.04 -7.58
N ALA A 19 -39.87 11.14 -8.69
CA ALA A 19 -39.93 12.26 -9.62
C ALA A 19 -41.31 12.37 -10.30
N ALA A 20 -41.96 13.53 -10.14
CA ALA A 20 -43.15 13.89 -10.90
C ALA A 20 -42.73 14.58 -12.22
N VAL A 21 -43.35 14.12 -13.31
CA VAL A 21 -43.27 14.72 -14.65
C VAL A 21 -44.06 16.03 -14.65
N TYR A 22 -43.40 17.15 -14.95
CA TYR A 22 -44.02 18.48 -14.99
C TYR A 22 -44.70 18.78 -16.35
N PRO A 23 -45.89 19.42 -16.34
CA PRO A 23 -46.43 20.17 -17.47
C PRO A 23 -46.35 21.68 -17.23
N GLY A 24 -46.33 22.48 -18.30
CA GLY A 24 -46.38 23.94 -18.24
C GLY A 24 -47.80 24.50 -18.03
N GLY A 25 -47.89 25.62 -17.31
CA GLY A 25 -49.02 26.56 -17.38
C GLY A 25 -49.68 26.93 -16.05
N GLY A 26 -49.40 28.14 -15.55
CA GLY A 26 -50.30 28.95 -14.73
C GLY A 26 -50.27 28.80 -13.20
N GLY A 27 -50.01 29.91 -12.51
CA GLY A 27 -50.56 30.18 -11.17
C GLY A 27 -49.61 30.06 -9.97
N ASN A 28 -49.45 31.20 -9.28
CA ASN A 28 -49.34 31.41 -7.83
C ASN A 28 -48.37 30.62 -6.93
N THR A 29 -47.67 31.43 -6.12
CA THR A 29 -47.32 31.24 -4.69
C THR A 29 -46.43 30.07 -4.26
N GLY A 30 -45.38 30.42 -3.52
CA GLY A 30 -44.84 29.56 -2.46
C GLY A 30 -43.38 29.16 -2.68
N GLY A 31 -42.51 29.59 -1.78
CA GLY A 31 -41.07 29.34 -1.83
C GLY A 31 -40.65 27.97 -1.32
N GLY A 32 -39.33 27.71 -1.43
CA GLY A 32 -38.63 26.70 -0.64
C GLY A 32 -37.62 25.86 -1.43
N GLY A 33 -36.32 26.14 -1.21
CA GLY A 33 -35.27 25.12 -1.23
C GLY A 33 -34.71 24.68 -2.59
N GLY A 34 -34.18 25.61 -3.40
CA GLY A 34 -33.45 25.27 -4.63
C GLY A 34 -32.06 24.71 -4.34
N SER A 35 -31.81 23.48 -4.78
CA SER A 35 -30.46 22.93 -4.95
C SER A 35 -29.71 23.80 -5.96
N THR A 36 -28.56 24.36 -5.57
CA THR A 36 -27.78 25.32 -6.37
C THR A 36 -26.74 24.65 -7.27
N THR A 37 -26.95 23.41 -7.71
CA THR A 37 -26.02 22.79 -8.65
C THR A 37 -26.48 23.09 -10.08
N PRO A 38 -25.76 23.91 -10.86
CA PRO A 38 -26.06 24.08 -12.27
C PRO A 38 -25.79 22.75 -12.97
N ASN A 39 -26.75 22.23 -13.71
CA ASN A 39 -26.46 21.16 -14.67
C ASN A 39 -25.69 21.78 -15.84
N PRO A 40 -24.59 21.16 -16.29
CA PRO A 40 -23.90 21.63 -17.47
C PRO A 40 -24.83 21.54 -18.71
N PRO A 41 -24.59 22.39 -19.74
CA PRO A 41 -25.31 22.30 -21.01
C PRO A 41 -25.27 20.88 -21.59
N GLY A 42 -26.31 20.51 -22.34
CA GLY A 42 -26.46 19.14 -22.88
C GLY A 42 -25.38 18.71 -23.87
N ASP A 43 -24.51 19.63 -24.28
CA ASP A 43 -23.36 19.47 -25.18
C ASP A 43 -22.01 19.69 -24.49
N TYR A 44 -21.96 19.68 -23.14
CA TYR A 44 -20.72 19.80 -22.39
C TYR A 44 -19.82 18.57 -22.61
N ASP A 45 -18.71 18.78 -23.33
CA ASP A 45 -17.59 17.84 -23.43
C ASP A 45 -16.46 18.27 -22.47
N PRO A 46 -16.11 17.45 -21.46
CA PRO A 46 -15.06 17.79 -20.49
C PRO A 46 -13.64 17.85 -21.11
N CYS A 47 -13.44 17.46 -22.36
CA CYS A 47 -12.12 17.43 -23.00
C CYS A 47 -11.81 18.64 -23.93
N ASP A 48 -12.74 19.57 -24.14
CA ASP A 48 -12.65 20.60 -25.21
C ASP A 48 -11.94 21.93 -24.81
N ASN A 49 -11.11 21.94 -23.77
CA ASN A 49 -10.37 23.14 -23.28
C ASN A 49 -11.23 24.38 -22.96
N GLY A 50 -12.55 24.21 -22.79
CA GLY A 50 -13.44 25.26 -22.34
C GLY A 50 -13.27 25.62 -20.86
N PRO A 51 -13.83 26.74 -20.39
CA PRO A 51 -13.74 27.15 -18.98
C PRO A 51 -14.39 26.10 -18.06
N VAL A 52 -13.59 25.55 -17.13
CA VAL A 52 -14.00 24.46 -16.22
C VAL A 52 -15.07 24.95 -15.24
N ALA A 53 -16.16 24.21 -15.11
CA ALA A 53 -17.18 24.51 -14.10
C ALA A 53 -16.65 24.13 -12.69
N VAL A 54 -16.31 25.15 -11.91
CA VAL A 54 -15.83 24.98 -10.53
C VAL A 54 -17.02 25.10 -9.57
N THR A 55 -17.29 24.06 -8.81
CA THR A 55 -18.37 24.09 -7.80
C THR A 55 -17.76 24.25 -6.42
N SER A 56 -18.14 25.33 -5.72
CA SER A 56 -17.73 25.55 -4.33
C SER A 56 -18.81 25.03 -3.39
N PHE A 57 -18.43 24.18 -2.43
CA PHE A 57 -19.33 23.78 -1.35
C PHE A 57 -18.74 24.21 -0.01
N ARG A 58 -19.61 24.53 0.96
CA ARG A 58 -19.19 24.83 2.33
C ARG A 58 -19.35 23.58 3.19
N SER A 59 -18.22 23.13 3.74
CA SER A 59 -18.22 22.14 4.82
C SER A 59 -18.97 22.69 6.04
N SER A 60 -19.58 21.80 6.85
CA SER A 60 -20.23 22.15 8.12
C SER A 60 -19.30 22.84 9.12
N GLN A 61 -17.98 22.77 8.91
CA GLN A 61 -16.96 23.47 9.68
C GLN A 61 -16.49 24.80 9.05
N ARG A 62 -17.25 25.36 8.11
CA ARG A 62 -17.06 26.67 7.45
C ARG A 62 -15.80 26.85 6.59
N TYR A 63 -15.09 25.78 6.23
CA TYR A 63 -14.04 25.87 5.21
C TYR A 63 -14.64 25.73 3.80
N PRO A 64 -14.28 26.62 2.85
CA PRO A 64 -14.63 26.45 1.45
C PRO A 64 -13.81 25.27 0.91
N ILE A 65 -14.48 24.27 0.36
CA ILE A 65 -13.84 23.16 -0.35
C ILE A 65 -14.16 23.34 -1.82
N LEU A 66 -13.11 23.38 -2.63
CA LEU A 66 -13.20 23.50 -4.08
C LEU A 66 -13.28 22.09 -4.66
N GLY A 67 -14.43 21.73 -5.22
CA GLY A 67 -14.58 20.48 -5.96
C GLY A 67 -14.40 20.76 -7.44
N VAL A 68 -13.28 20.32 -8.00
CA VAL A 68 -13.14 20.17 -9.46
C VAL A 68 -13.58 18.74 -9.78
N PRO A 69 -14.50 18.51 -10.73
CA PRO A 69 -14.84 17.15 -11.12
C PRO A 69 -13.58 16.41 -11.60
N PRO A 70 -13.47 15.09 -11.39
CA PRO A 70 -12.40 14.31 -12.01
C PRO A 70 -12.47 14.51 -13.52
N SER A 71 -11.35 14.87 -14.16
CA SER A 71 -11.30 14.87 -15.61
C SER A 71 -11.15 13.42 -16.06
N ASP A 72 -12.21 12.84 -16.63
CA ASP A 72 -12.17 11.54 -17.33
C ASP A 72 -11.33 11.60 -18.63
N CYS A 73 -10.59 12.69 -18.86
CA CYS A 73 -9.66 12.93 -19.96
C CYS A 73 -8.22 12.98 -19.41
N ASP A 74 -7.74 11.93 -18.72
CA ASP A 74 -6.32 11.82 -18.35
C ASP A 74 -5.55 10.94 -19.37
N PRO A 75 -4.99 11.53 -20.45
CA PRO A 75 -4.06 10.85 -21.34
C PRO A 75 -2.64 10.70 -20.76
N ASP A 76 -2.38 11.10 -19.50
CA ASP A 76 -1.06 11.13 -18.88
C ASP A 76 -0.73 9.90 -18.02
N VAL A 77 -1.12 8.70 -18.48
CA VAL A 77 -0.14 7.61 -18.36
C VAL A 77 0.87 7.87 -19.48
N PRO A 78 2.03 8.50 -19.22
CA PRO A 78 2.87 8.96 -20.29
C PRO A 78 3.47 7.73 -20.95
N ASN A 79 2.96 7.36 -22.12
CA ASN A 79 3.63 6.39 -22.99
C ASN A 79 4.98 6.93 -23.48
N ASN A 80 5.26 8.22 -23.26
CA ASN A 80 6.55 8.85 -23.47
C ASN A 80 7.09 9.41 -22.14
N PRO A 81 8.24 8.93 -21.65
CA PRO A 81 8.88 9.50 -20.48
C PRO A 81 9.25 10.97 -20.72
N PRO A 82 9.30 11.80 -19.67
CA PRO A 82 9.88 13.14 -19.77
C PRO A 82 11.28 13.05 -20.39
N THR A 83 11.65 13.98 -21.27
CA THR A 83 13.01 14.03 -21.85
C THR A 83 13.81 15.11 -21.13
N LEU A 84 15.03 14.78 -20.70
CA LEU A 84 15.99 15.76 -20.17
C LEU A 84 16.81 16.34 -21.31
N PRO A 85 17.21 17.64 -21.25
CA PRO A 85 18.19 18.20 -22.18
C PRO A 85 19.50 17.38 -22.16
N PRO A 86 20.21 17.21 -23.31
CA PRO A 86 21.37 16.32 -23.41
C PRO A 86 22.48 16.59 -22.40
N ASN A 87 22.75 17.87 -22.08
CA ASN A 87 23.80 18.25 -21.12
C ASN A 87 23.37 18.01 -19.66
N ASP A 88 22.07 18.08 -19.37
CA ASP A 88 21.54 17.79 -18.04
C ASP A 88 21.45 16.28 -17.79
N TYR A 89 21.34 15.50 -18.87
CA TYR A 89 21.28 14.05 -18.81
C TYR A 89 22.54 13.45 -18.17
N LEU A 90 23.74 13.80 -18.64
CA LEU A 90 24.99 13.19 -18.14
C LEU A 90 25.22 13.52 -16.65
N ASN A 91 24.98 14.76 -16.24
CA ASN A 91 25.13 15.18 -14.85
C ASN A 91 24.10 14.50 -13.94
N ALA A 92 22.83 14.43 -14.36
CA ALA A 92 21.78 13.75 -13.61
C ALA A 92 22.05 12.23 -13.53
N PHE A 93 22.56 11.63 -14.61
CA PHE A 93 22.94 10.22 -14.65
C PHE A 93 24.07 9.89 -13.67
N GLN A 94 25.15 10.68 -13.69
CA GLN A 94 26.26 10.52 -12.75
C GLN A 94 25.84 10.74 -11.30
N ARG A 95 24.98 11.74 -11.05
CA ARG A 95 24.38 11.98 -9.72
C ARG A 95 23.57 10.78 -9.26
N LEU A 96 22.69 10.24 -10.09
CA LEU A 96 21.86 9.09 -9.73
C LEU A 96 22.72 7.87 -9.38
N ILE A 97 23.74 7.54 -10.19
CA ILE A 97 24.66 6.44 -9.89
C ILE A 97 25.37 6.67 -8.54
N GLY A 98 25.90 7.88 -8.32
CA GLY A 98 26.64 8.22 -7.11
C GLY A 98 25.76 8.18 -5.85
N GLU A 99 24.58 8.78 -5.91
CA GLU A 99 23.64 8.87 -4.78
C GLU A 99 23.01 7.52 -4.42
N LEU A 100 22.77 6.66 -5.41
CA LEU A 100 22.28 5.30 -5.18
C LEU A 100 23.40 4.32 -4.81
N GLY A 101 24.67 4.70 -4.94
CA GLY A 101 25.81 3.82 -4.66
C GLY A 101 25.91 2.63 -5.62
N ILE A 102 25.55 2.82 -6.89
CA ILE A 102 25.59 1.75 -7.90
C ILE A 102 27.05 1.54 -8.35
N THR A 103 27.61 0.38 -8.04
CA THR A 103 28.99 -0.01 -8.40
C THR A 103 29.05 -1.12 -9.45
N ASP A 104 27.94 -1.84 -9.65
CA ASP A 104 27.84 -2.92 -10.64
C ASP A 104 27.76 -2.35 -12.06
N GLN A 105 28.72 -2.72 -12.91
CA GLN A 105 28.79 -2.23 -14.29
C GLN A 105 27.60 -2.68 -15.14
N THR A 106 26.98 -3.82 -14.84
CA THR A 106 25.81 -4.30 -15.57
C THR A 106 24.57 -3.45 -15.29
N GLU A 107 24.42 -2.95 -14.06
CA GLU A 107 23.34 -2.02 -13.67
C GLU A 107 23.56 -0.62 -14.25
N VAL A 108 24.83 -0.16 -14.27
CA VAL A 108 25.20 1.09 -14.95
C VAL A 108 24.85 1.01 -16.43
N GLN A 109 25.27 -0.05 -17.12
CA GLN A 109 24.97 -0.26 -18.53
C GLN A 109 23.45 -0.35 -18.78
N PHE A 110 22.72 -1.06 -17.90
CA PHE A 110 21.27 -1.14 -17.97
C PHE A 110 20.62 0.25 -17.96
N LEU A 111 21.02 1.14 -17.06
CA LEU A 111 20.47 2.50 -17.01
C LEU A 111 20.87 3.36 -18.23
N GLN A 112 22.04 3.11 -18.82
CA GLN A 112 22.44 3.78 -20.07
C GLN A 112 21.57 3.33 -21.24
N ASP A 113 21.33 2.02 -21.35
CA ASP A 113 20.53 1.41 -22.41
C ASP A 113 19.03 1.74 -22.25
N ASN A 114 18.58 2.03 -21.02
CA ASN A 114 17.19 2.28 -20.66
C ASN A 114 17.00 3.69 -20.09
N GLY A 115 17.27 4.71 -20.92
CA GLY A 115 17.18 6.11 -20.50
C GLY A 115 15.80 6.52 -19.95
N ASN A 116 14.73 5.87 -20.38
CA ASN A 116 13.38 6.04 -19.82
C ASN A 116 13.29 5.67 -18.33
N VAL A 117 13.88 4.53 -17.94
CA VAL A 117 13.93 4.06 -16.54
C VAL A 117 14.73 5.05 -15.70
N PHE A 118 15.90 5.47 -16.21
CA PHE A 118 16.72 6.47 -15.55
C PHE A 118 15.94 7.77 -15.27
N VAL A 119 15.30 8.36 -16.30
CA VAL A 119 14.58 9.63 -16.12
C VAL A 119 13.45 9.47 -15.10
N ALA A 120 12.69 8.38 -15.19
CA ALA A 120 11.55 8.17 -14.31
C ALA A 120 11.97 7.92 -12.85
N LEU A 121 13.03 7.15 -12.60
CA LEU A 121 13.62 7.01 -11.27
C LEU A 121 14.14 8.34 -10.73
N ASN A 122 14.84 9.13 -11.55
CA ASN A 122 15.32 10.44 -11.15
C ASN A 122 14.16 11.38 -10.76
N ASN A 123 13.05 11.34 -11.49
CA ASN A 123 11.85 12.11 -11.16
C ASN A 123 11.19 11.64 -9.86
N TYR A 124 11.09 10.33 -9.65
CA TYR A 124 10.61 9.76 -8.38
C TYR A 124 11.48 10.22 -7.20
N LEU A 125 12.81 10.14 -7.33
CA LEU A 125 13.74 10.58 -6.29
C LEU A 125 13.63 12.08 -6.02
N ASN A 126 13.50 12.92 -7.06
CA ASN A 126 13.26 14.36 -6.90
C ASN A 126 11.94 14.64 -6.16
N ALA A 127 10.84 13.98 -6.56
CA ALA A 127 9.53 14.15 -5.93
C ALA A 127 9.53 13.74 -4.45
N ASN A 128 10.39 12.78 -4.09
CA ASN A 128 10.57 12.31 -2.72
C ASN A 128 11.77 12.96 -2.00
N ASN A 129 12.23 14.10 -2.50
CA ASN A 129 13.32 14.92 -1.92
C ASN A 129 14.63 14.16 -1.66
N TRP A 130 14.88 13.08 -2.40
CA TRP A 130 16.05 12.22 -2.21
C TRP A 130 16.21 11.78 -0.75
N SER A 131 15.10 11.47 -0.07
CA SER A 131 15.14 10.84 1.26
C SER A 131 15.93 9.52 1.19
N GLN A 132 16.53 9.09 2.31
CA GLN A 132 17.26 7.82 2.35
C GLN A 132 16.36 6.66 1.88
N ASP A 133 15.12 6.63 2.35
CA ASP A 133 14.09 5.68 1.95
C ASP A 133 13.91 5.63 0.42
N SER A 134 13.76 6.80 -0.23
CA SER A 134 13.60 6.87 -1.69
C SER A 134 14.86 6.40 -2.44
N LYS A 135 16.06 6.66 -1.90
CA LYS A 135 17.32 6.17 -2.48
C LYS A 135 17.44 4.66 -2.36
N ASP A 136 17.08 4.09 -1.21
CA ASP A 136 17.12 2.64 -1.01
C ASP A 136 16.14 1.95 -1.98
N PHE A 137 14.94 2.52 -2.16
CA PHE A 137 14.00 2.08 -3.20
C PHE A 137 14.59 2.21 -4.60
N GLY A 138 15.15 3.36 -4.95
CA GLY A 138 15.76 3.59 -6.26
C GLY A 138 16.88 2.58 -6.54
N ARG A 139 17.74 2.30 -5.57
CA ARG A 139 18.82 1.32 -5.68
C ARG A 139 18.28 -0.09 -5.92
N TRP A 140 17.24 -0.48 -5.19
CA TRP A 140 16.56 -1.76 -5.38
C TRP A 140 15.90 -1.85 -6.77
N ALA A 141 15.20 -0.80 -7.19
CA ALA A 141 14.48 -0.74 -8.46
C ALA A 141 15.41 -0.99 -9.65
N VAL A 142 16.61 -0.38 -9.62
CA VAL A 142 17.63 -0.60 -10.65
C VAL A 142 18.06 -2.06 -10.71
N GLY A 143 18.35 -2.67 -9.56
CA GLY A 143 18.75 -4.08 -9.51
C GLY A 143 17.64 -5.00 -10.00
N TYR A 144 16.40 -4.78 -9.56
CA TYR A 144 15.24 -5.55 -9.98
C TYR A 144 15.01 -5.47 -11.50
N LEU A 145 15.03 -4.28 -12.07
CA LEU A 145 14.81 -4.10 -13.51
C LEU A 145 15.99 -4.65 -14.35
N ASN A 146 17.22 -4.57 -13.86
CA ASN A 146 18.38 -5.19 -14.51
C ASN A 146 18.29 -6.72 -14.53
N GLU A 147 17.81 -7.34 -13.43
CA GLU A 147 17.57 -8.78 -13.32
C GLU A 147 16.36 -9.24 -14.15
N ASN A 148 15.39 -8.36 -14.41
CA ASN A 148 14.14 -8.65 -15.10
C ASN A 148 13.95 -7.74 -16.34
N ARG A 149 14.88 -7.79 -17.29
CA ARG A 149 14.93 -6.88 -18.46
C ARG A 149 13.71 -6.92 -19.39
N ASN A 150 12.86 -7.93 -19.24
CA ASN A 150 11.59 -8.06 -19.96
C ASN A 150 10.47 -7.21 -19.35
N ILE A 151 10.64 -6.67 -18.13
CA ILE A 151 9.67 -5.80 -17.46
C ILE A 151 9.91 -4.36 -17.92
N THR A 152 8.86 -3.74 -18.47
CA THR A 152 8.90 -2.33 -18.85
C THR A 152 8.81 -1.42 -17.63
N TRP A 153 9.26 -0.16 -17.75
CA TRP A 153 9.06 0.84 -16.70
C TRP A 153 7.58 1.03 -16.35
N LEU A 154 6.67 0.94 -17.32
CA LEU A 154 5.24 1.10 -17.08
C LEU A 154 4.71 -0.01 -16.18
N GLU A 155 5.03 -1.27 -16.49
CA GLU A 155 4.67 -2.41 -15.64
C GLU A 155 5.27 -2.23 -14.24
N PHE A 156 6.58 -1.97 -14.15
CA PHE A 156 7.25 -1.75 -12.86
C PHE A 156 6.62 -0.61 -12.03
N SER A 157 6.42 0.56 -12.62
CA SER A 157 5.90 1.72 -11.90
C SER A 157 4.44 1.55 -11.51
N THR A 158 3.63 0.90 -12.34
CA THR A 158 2.28 0.48 -11.98
C THR A 158 2.32 -0.37 -10.72
N HIS A 159 3.27 -1.32 -10.69
CA HIS A 159 3.37 -2.32 -9.64
C HIS A 159 3.94 -1.81 -8.32
N PHE A 160 4.94 -0.93 -8.37
CA PHE A 160 5.75 -0.56 -7.21
C PHE A 160 5.65 0.93 -6.83
N ILE A 161 5.14 1.81 -7.70
CA ILE A 161 5.10 3.26 -7.47
C ILE A 161 3.66 3.79 -7.38
N TYR A 162 2.80 3.41 -8.31
CA TYR A 162 1.44 3.96 -8.43
C TYR A 162 0.41 3.27 -7.54
N ASN A 163 0.86 2.59 -6.49
CA ASN A 163 0.02 2.15 -5.37
C ASN A 163 -1.04 1.10 -5.77
N THR A 164 -0.67 0.11 -6.58
CA THR A 164 -1.46 -1.12 -6.62
C THR A 164 -1.39 -1.81 -5.25
N PRO A 165 -2.54 -2.21 -4.68
CA PRO A 165 -2.63 -3.05 -3.49
C PRO A 165 -1.52 -4.09 -3.46
N GLN A 166 -0.63 -4.02 -2.47
CA GLN A 166 0.58 -4.85 -2.46
C GLN A 166 0.26 -6.29 -2.07
N TYR A 167 -0.45 -6.46 -0.95
CA TYR A 167 -1.16 -7.70 -0.60
C TYR A 167 -2.66 -7.57 -0.93
N LYS A 168 -3.29 -8.71 -1.29
CA LYS A 168 -4.74 -8.82 -1.54
C LYS A 168 -5.53 -8.63 -0.25
N LEU A 169 -5.70 -7.37 0.15
CA LEU A 169 -6.70 -6.96 1.13
C LEU A 169 -8.02 -6.73 0.40
N ASP A 170 -9.09 -7.31 0.90
CA ASP A 170 -10.42 -7.04 0.36
C ASP A 170 -10.82 -5.57 0.61
N THR A 171 -11.69 -5.04 -0.26
CA THR A 171 -12.12 -3.64 -0.23
C THR A 171 -12.77 -3.23 1.10
N TYR A 172 -13.45 -4.16 1.77
CA TYR A 172 -14.04 -3.90 3.08
C TYR A 172 -12.94 -3.70 4.15
N ILE A 173 -11.89 -4.53 4.17
CA ILE A 173 -10.75 -4.31 5.08
C ILE A 173 -10.08 -2.97 4.79
N ARG A 174 -9.84 -2.65 3.51
CA ARG A 174 -9.20 -1.38 3.12
C ARG A 174 -9.97 -0.15 3.63
N ASN A 175 -11.29 -0.18 3.48
CA ASN A 175 -12.15 0.92 3.90
C ASN A 175 -12.33 0.99 5.42
N LYS A 176 -12.39 -0.16 6.09
CA LYS A 176 -12.67 -0.22 7.54
C LYS A 176 -11.42 -0.04 8.40
N TYR A 177 -10.25 -0.50 7.93
CA TYR A 177 -8.99 -0.53 8.66
C TYR A 177 -7.84 0.13 7.86
N PRO A 178 -7.93 1.44 7.58
CA PRO A 178 -6.97 2.14 6.71
C PRO A 178 -5.55 2.17 7.27
N LYS A 179 -5.35 2.23 8.60
CA LYS A 179 -3.99 2.18 9.16
C LYS A 179 -3.37 0.82 8.95
N PHE A 180 -4.12 -0.25 9.22
CA PHE A 180 -3.63 -1.61 8.94
C PHE A 180 -3.32 -1.80 7.45
N SER A 181 -4.18 -1.29 6.57
CA SER A 181 -3.96 -1.34 5.12
C SER A 181 -2.65 -0.67 4.72
N SER A 182 -2.28 0.43 5.37
CA SER A 182 -0.97 1.09 5.14
C SER A 182 0.24 0.23 5.54
N ILE A 183 0.09 -0.71 6.49
CA ILE A 183 1.17 -1.67 6.81
C ILE A 183 1.32 -2.64 5.64
N ALA A 184 0.22 -3.22 5.17
CA ALA A 184 0.24 -4.16 4.05
C ALA A 184 0.74 -3.51 2.76
N ASP A 185 0.38 -2.24 2.52
CA ASP A 185 0.86 -1.43 1.40
C ASP A 185 2.29 -0.91 1.58
N GLY A 186 2.87 -1.05 2.78
CA GLY A 186 4.27 -0.70 3.05
C GLY A 186 5.22 -1.90 2.95
N LEU A 187 4.70 -3.13 2.82
CA LEU A 187 5.50 -4.35 2.91
C LEU A 187 6.52 -4.46 1.78
N VAL A 188 6.20 -4.08 0.54
CA VAL A 188 7.16 -4.14 -0.56
C VAL A 188 8.35 -3.23 -0.29
N PHE A 189 8.08 -2.04 0.26
CA PHE A 189 9.13 -1.08 0.58
C PHE A 189 10.00 -1.62 1.72
N PHE A 190 9.36 -2.10 2.78
CA PHE A 190 10.05 -2.73 3.90
C PHE A 190 10.95 -3.88 3.43
N LEU A 191 10.46 -4.77 2.57
CA LEU A 191 11.23 -5.89 2.04
C LEU A 191 12.40 -5.42 1.16
N ALA A 192 12.17 -4.44 0.28
CA ALA A 192 13.20 -3.87 -0.59
C ALA A 192 14.39 -3.29 0.21
N THR A 193 14.13 -2.64 1.34
CA THR A 193 15.17 -2.02 2.18
C THR A 193 15.74 -2.96 3.24
N ASN A 194 15.21 -4.18 3.40
CA ASN A 194 15.65 -5.15 4.41
C ASN A 194 16.12 -6.46 3.76
N PRO A 195 17.27 -6.47 3.06
CA PRO A 195 17.75 -7.64 2.31
C PRO A 195 17.99 -8.88 3.20
N LYS A 196 18.30 -8.68 4.49
CA LYS A 196 18.41 -9.76 5.47
C LYS A 196 17.05 -10.47 5.70
N VAL A 197 15.96 -9.70 5.78
CA VAL A 197 14.60 -10.24 5.93
C VAL A 197 14.20 -10.99 4.67
N VAL A 198 14.47 -10.43 3.48
CA VAL A 198 14.21 -11.10 2.21
C VAL A 198 15.00 -12.39 2.05
N ALA A 199 16.28 -12.40 2.42
CA ALA A 199 17.10 -13.61 2.41
C ALA A 199 16.56 -14.69 3.36
N ALA A 200 16.07 -14.29 4.54
CA ALA A 200 15.43 -15.21 5.48
C ALA A 200 14.11 -15.76 4.93
N LEU A 201 13.24 -14.90 4.39
CA LEU A 201 12.00 -15.33 3.72
C LEU A 201 12.31 -16.30 2.60
N SER A 202 13.27 -16.00 1.73
CA SER A 202 13.63 -16.85 0.60
C SER A 202 14.06 -18.24 1.07
N LYS A 203 14.96 -18.28 2.07
CA LYS A 203 15.44 -19.53 2.65
C LYS A 203 14.33 -20.41 3.24
N TYR A 204 13.36 -19.82 3.94
CA TYR A 204 12.37 -20.60 4.68
C TYR A 204 11.07 -20.83 3.92
N SER A 205 10.67 -19.93 3.02
CA SER A 205 9.48 -20.07 2.18
C SER A 205 9.74 -20.91 0.92
N GLY A 206 10.98 -20.95 0.43
CA GLY A 206 11.32 -21.54 -0.87
C GLY A 206 11.16 -20.60 -2.06
N PHE A 207 10.61 -19.40 -1.86
CA PHE A 207 10.54 -18.38 -2.91
C PHE A 207 11.91 -17.78 -3.21
N SER A 208 12.14 -17.42 -4.46
CA SER A 208 13.22 -16.52 -4.86
C SER A 208 12.95 -15.09 -4.34
N LYS A 209 14.00 -14.27 -4.36
CA LYS A 209 13.88 -12.84 -4.06
C LYS A 209 12.82 -12.17 -4.93
N ASN A 210 12.78 -12.47 -6.23
CA ASN A 210 11.84 -11.83 -7.16
C ASN A 210 10.40 -12.25 -6.87
N GLU A 211 10.15 -13.53 -6.58
CA GLU A 211 8.83 -14.01 -6.16
C GLU A 211 8.37 -13.36 -4.84
N ILE A 212 9.27 -13.13 -3.87
CA ILE A 212 8.92 -12.41 -2.63
C ILE A 212 8.47 -10.98 -2.93
N MET A 213 9.20 -10.28 -3.79
CA MET A 213 8.83 -8.91 -4.17
C MET A 213 7.52 -8.90 -4.96
N GLU A 214 7.29 -9.91 -5.81
CA GLU A 214 6.04 -10.08 -6.54
C GLU A 214 4.86 -10.35 -5.61
N LEU A 215 5.00 -11.24 -4.62
CA LEU A 215 3.95 -11.52 -3.64
C LEU A 215 3.57 -10.29 -2.81
N ALA A 216 4.57 -9.46 -2.50
CA ALA A 216 4.39 -8.20 -1.82
C ALA A 216 3.95 -7.07 -2.76
N SER A 217 3.71 -7.32 -4.05
CA SER A 217 3.18 -6.33 -4.99
C SER A 217 1.93 -6.84 -5.70
N ASN A 218 1.15 -5.91 -6.26
CA ASN A 218 0.09 -6.19 -7.24
C ASN A 218 -1.07 -7.07 -6.80
N GLY A 219 -1.13 -7.40 -5.51
CA GLY A 219 -2.01 -8.43 -5.03
C GLY A 219 -1.68 -9.74 -5.74
N SER A 220 -0.42 -10.08 -6.01
CA SER A 220 -0.08 -11.46 -6.39
C SER A 220 0.02 -12.37 -5.17
N GLY A 221 0.19 -11.79 -3.98
CA GLY A 221 0.22 -12.50 -2.70
C GLY A 221 -1.09 -13.19 -2.29
N PRO A 222 -1.04 -13.98 -1.21
CA PRO A 222 -2.23 -14.61 -0.62
C PRO A 222 -3.24 -13.55 -0.16
N ASN A 223 -4.52 -13.91 -0.14
CA ASN A 223 -5.56 -13.04 0.40
C ASN A 223 -5.32 -12.86 1.90
N ILE A 224 -5.46 -11.64 2.39
CA ILE A 224 -5.47 -11.37 3.82
C ILE A 224 -6.92 -11.24 4.25
N LYS A 225 -7.34 -12.09 5.19
CA LYS A 225 -8.65 -12.02 5.83
C LYS A 225 -8.51 -11.82 7.34
N LEU A 226 -9.47 -11.12 7.92
CA LEU A 226 -9.57 -11.00 9.36
C LEU A 226 -10.49 -12.10 9.91
N SER A 227 -10.11 -12.67 11.04
CA SER A 227 -10.83 -13.75 11.71
C SER A 227 -10.92 -13.50 13.20
N ASN A 228 -12.04 -13.94 13.80
CA ASN A 228 -12.23 -13.99 15.26
C ASN A 228 -12.16 -15.42 15.78
N GLU A 229 -11.69 -16.37 14.95
CA GLU A 229 -11.57 -17.75 15.35
C GLU A 229 -10.43 -17.92 16.37
N SER A 230 -10.66 -18.77 17.38
CA SER A 230 -9.72 -18.96 18.50
C SER A 230 -8.30 -19.31 18.06
N TRP A 231 -8.14 -20.08 16.98
CA TRP A 231 -6.84 -20.48 16.44
C TRP A 231 -6.06 -19.31 15.84
N THR A 232 -6.74 -18.31 15.26
CA THR A 232 -6.08 -17.08 14.78
C THR A 232 -5.71 -16.12 15.90
N ILE A 233 -6.51 -16.09 16.97
CA ILE A 233 -6.27 -15.20 18.11
C ILE A 233 -5.03 -15.63 18.89
N ILE A 234 -4.82 -16.95 19.06
CA ILE A 234 -3.69 -17.48 19.84
C ILE A 234 -2.35 -17.22 19.13
N ALA A 235 -2.32 -17.32 17.80
CA ALA A 235 -1.09 -17.18 17.01
C ALA A 235 -0.94 -15.78 16.36
N ASN A 236 -1.89 -14.87 16.56
CA ASN A 236 -2.02 -13.56 15.89
C ASN A 236 -2.27 -13.61 14.37
N GLY A 237 -1.93 -14.72 13.74
CA GLY A 237 -2.30 -15.08 12.38
C GLY A 237 -2.23 -16.59 12.18
N ALA A 238 -2.61 -17.04 11.00
CA ALA A 238 -2.40 -18.41 10.57
C ALA A 238 -2.63 -18.55 9.05
N PHE A 239 -1.76 -19.30 8.41
CA PHE A 239 -1.98 -19.92 7.12
C PHE A 239 -2.31 -21.40 7.32
N ASN A 240 -3.39 -21.87 6.69
CA ASN A 240 -3.76 -23.27 6.73
C ASN A 240 -4.36 -23.69 5.39
N ALA A 241 -3.55 -24.38 4.58
CA ALA A 241 -3.95 -24.84 3.26
C ALA A 241 -5.19 -25.77 3.27
N LYS A 242 -5.48 -26.45 4.39
CA LYS A 242 -6.71 -27.27 4.52
C LYS A 242 -7.98 -26.44 4.66
N ILE A 243 -7.86 -25.20 5.14
CA ILE A 243 -8.98 -24.25 5.27
C ILE A 243 -9.07 -23.41 4.01
N SER A 244 -7.94 -22.86 3.56
CA SER A 244 -7.85 -22.08 2.33
C SER A 244 -6.42 -22.05 1.82
N GLU A 245 -6.20 -22.56 0.61
CA GLU A 245 -4.89 -22.68 -0.03
C GLU A 245 -4.22 -21.34 -0.37
N ASN A 246 -4.98 -20.24 -0.37
CA ASN A 246 -4.50 -18.92 -0.78
C ASN A 246 -5.00 -17.79 0.15
N THR A 247 -5.12 -18.07 1.45
CA THR A 247 -5.53 -17.08 2.45
C THR A 247 -4.67 -17.14 3.70
N ILE A 248 -4.12 -15.98 4.07
CA ILE A 248 -3.59 -15.69 5.40
C ILE A 248 -4.72 -15.11 6.25
N PHE A 249 -4.94 -15.69 7.43
CA PHE A 249 -5.88 -15.16 8.40
C PHE A 249 -5.12 -14.37 9.46
N LEU A 250 -5.60 -13.20 9.83
CA LEU A 250 -5.10 -12.39 10.94
C LEU A 250 -6.16 -12.23 12.02
N ALA A 251 -5.73 -12.14 13.27
CA ALA A 251 -6.63 -11.87 14.39
C ALA A 251 -7.27 -10.48 14.23
N GLU A 252 -8.59 -10.42 14.05
CA GLU A 252 -9.30 -9.15 13.81
C GLU A 252 -9.15 -8.19 15.00
N ASP A 253 -9.08 -8.70 16.23
CA ASP A 253 -8.95 -7.88 17.43
C ASP A 253 -7.64 -7.10 17.48
N ASN A 254 -6.53 -7.68 16.99
CA ASN A 254 -5.26 -6.96 16.88
C ASN A 254 -5.34 -5.83 15.86
N VAL A 255 -6.00 -6.07 14.74
CA VAL A 255 -6.22 -5.06 13.70
C VAL A 255 -7.14 -3.94 14.20
N LYS A 256 -8.25 -4.28 14.87
CA LYS A 256 -9.12 -3.29 15.53
C LYS A 256 -8.36 -2.46 16.56
N MET A 257 -7.54 -3.12 17.40
CA MET A 257 -6.73 -2.44 18.40
C MET A 257 -5.74 -1.47 17.77
N PHE A 258 -5.09 -1.85 16.66
CA PHE A 258 -4.18 -0.98 15.91
C PHE A 258 -4.91 0.20 15.26
N GLU A 259 -6.12 -0.04 14.77
CA GLU A 259 -6.94 0.98 14.13
C GLU A 259 -7.41 2.05 15.14
N ASN A 260 -7.58 1.66 16.41
CA ASN A 260 -7.99 2.57 17.47
C ASN A 260 -6.89 3.58 17.88
N ASN A 261 -7.29 4.79 18.25
CA ASN A 261 -6.36 5.89 18.60
C ASN A 261 -5.93 5.94 20.07
N PHE A 262 -6.35 4.96 20.89
CA PHE A 262 -6.15 5.01 22.34
C PHE A 262 -4.82 4.41 22.83
N LEU A 263 -4.01 3.85 21.91
CA LEU A 263 -2.70 3.31 22.25
C LEU A 263 -1.68 4.44 22.36
N ASP A 264 -0.78 4.32 23.33
CA ASP A 264 0.42 5.15 23.35
C ASP A 264 1.31 4.85 22.12
N ALA A 265 2.19 5.78 21.76
CA ALA A 265 3.00 5.68 20.55
C ALA A 265 3.84 4.39 20.52
N ARG A 266 4.44 3.99 21.66
CA ARG A 266 5.28 2.79 21.73
C ARG A 266 4.45 1.55 21.45
N THR A 267 3.28 1.41 22.10
CA THR A 267 2.39 0.26 21.87
C THR A 267 1.87 0.23 20.43
N LYS A 268 1.57 1.38 19.84
CA LYS A 268 1.13 1.49 18.45
C LYS A 268 2.19 1.00 17.46
N TYR A 269 3.44 1.47 17.56
CA TYR A 269 4.53 0.99 16.70
C TYR A 269 4.81 -0.48 16.91
N SER A 270 4.68 -0.94 18.16
CA SER A 270 4.93 -2.32 18.50
C SER A 270 3.93 -3.27 17.83
N LEU A 271 2.65 -2.89 17.87
CA LEU A 271 1.58 -3.63 17.24
C LEU A 271 1.67 -3.57 15.71
N ALA A 272 2.06 -2.42 15.14
CA ALA A 272 2.30 -2.31 13.70
C ALA A 272 3.39 -3.28 13.23
N PHE A 273 4.52 -3.30 13.94
CA PHE A 273 5.61 -4.22 13.66
C PHE A 273 5.17 -5.68 13.80
N SER A 274 4.42 -6.01 14.86
CA SER A 274 3.89 -7.36 15.05
C SER A 274 2.98 -7.79 13.90
N LEU A 275 2.03 -6.96 13.47
CA LEU A 275 1.12 -7.28 12.37
C LEU A 275 1.88 -7.50 11.06
N MET A 276 2.88 -6.66 10.79
CA MET A 276 3.77 -6.80 9.64
C MET A 276 4.51 -8.15 9.68
N VAL A 277 5.13 -8.49 10.82
CA VAL A 277 5.87 -9.75 10.96
C VAL A 277 4.94 -10.94 10.87
N THR A 278 3.74 -10.88 11.43
CA THR A 278 2.75 -11.96 11.28
C THR A 278 2.41 -12.20 9.81
N ILE A 279 2.19 -11.16 8.99
CA ILE A 279 1.95 -11.36 7.55
C ILE A 279 3.13 -12.08 6.89
N LEU A 280 4.36 -11.70 7.22
CA LEU A 280 5.58 -12.32 6.67
C LEU A 280 5.78 -13.75 7.18
N HIS A 281 5.49 -14.00 8.46
CA HIS A 281 5.51 -15.33 9.08
C HIS A 281 4.56 -16.28 8.34
N GLU A 282 3.31 -15.87 8.17
CA GLU A 282 2.34 -16.70 7.45
C GLU A 282 2.67 -16.84 5.96
N THR A 283 3.39 -15.87 5.38
CA THR A 283 3.93 -15.97 4.01
C THR A 283 4.98 -17.08 3.90
N VAL A 284 5.73 -17.39 4.97
CA VAL A 284 6.65 -18.55 4.99
C VAL A 284 5.87 -19.84 4.80
N HIS A 285 4.84 -20.07 5.61
CA HIS A 285 3.99 -21.27 5.51
C HIS A 285 3.31 -21.39 4.16
N TYR A 286 2.76 -20.27 3.66
CA TYR A 286 2.22 -20.20 2.32
C TYR A 286 3.23 -20.63 1.26
N GLY A 287 4.45 -20.08 1.29
CA GLY A 287 5.47 -20.41 0.31
C GLY A 287 5.91 -21.85 0.35
N ARG A 288 6.06 -22.43 1.55
CA ARG A 288 6.41 -23.85 1.69
C ARG A 288 5.35 -24.73 1.05
N PHE A 289 4.08 -24.42 1.27
CA PHE A 289 2.98 -25.13 0.63
C PHE A 289 3.02 -25.00 -0.90
N GLN A 290 3.17 -23.77 -1.44
CA GLN A 290 3.25 -23.54 -2.89
C GLN A 290 4.42 -24.29 -3.54
N ASN A 291 5.54 -24.43 -2.84
CA ASN A 291 6.75 -25.10 -3.32
C ASN A 291 6.81 -26.60 -2.99
N GLY A 292 5.73 -27.19 -2.45
CA GLY A 292 5.69 -28.61 -2.07
C GLY A 292 6.70 -29.00 -0.99
N MET A 293 7.15 -28.03 -0.19
CA MET A 293 8.11 -28.23 0.88
C MET A 293 7.41 -28.71 2.16
N PRO A 294 8.04 -29.57 2.98
CA PRO A 294 7.48 -29.99 4.25
C PRO A 294 7.26 -28.79 5.17
N ASP A 295 6.05 -28.62 5.70
CA ASP A 295 5.76 -27.56 6.68
C ASP A 295 5.39 -28.20 8.03
N PRO A 296 6.39 -28.54 8.87
CA PRO A 296 6.13 -29.03 10.20
C PRO A 296 5.48 -27.91 11.01
N ILE A 297 4.17 -28.04 11.19
CA ILE A 297 3.38 -27.21 12.12
C ILE A 297 3.92 -27.39 13.56
N THR A 298 4.72 -28.42 13.82
CA THR A 298 5.31 -28.71 15.13
C THR A 298 6.84 -28.60 15.12
N ASN A 299 7.32 -27.77 16.04
CA ASN A 299 8.70 -27.49 16.47
C ASN A 299 9.86 -28.19 15.70
N PRO A 300 10.74 -27.45 14.99
CA PRO A 300 10.73 -25.99 14.86
C PRO A 300 9.76 -25.51 13.77
N ASP A 301 8.91 -24.56 14.15
CA ASP A 301 8.07 -23.81 13.23
C ASP A 301 8.94 -22.93 12.30
N PHE A 302 8.70 -22.99 10.98
CA PHE A 302 9.56 -22.29 10.01
C PHE A 302 9.32 -20.77 9.97
N GLY A 303 8.11 -20.29 10.30
CA GLY A 303 7.87 -18.86 10.48
C GLY A 303 8.74 -18.31 11.62
N THR A 304 8.81 -19.04 12.73
CA THR A 304 9.71 -18.73 13.86
C THR A 304 11.17 -18.71 13.42
N LYS A 305 11.62 -19.69 12.63
CA LYS A 305 13.01 -19.70 12.10
C LYS A 305 13.31 -18.55 11.15
N PHE A 306 12.31 -18.12 10.39
CA PHE A 306 12.39 -16.88 9.61
C PHE A 306 12.61 -15.67 10.53
N GLU A 307 11.86 -15.56 11.62
CA GLU A 307 11.99 -14.43 12.54
C GLU A 307 13.37 -14.35 13.20
N GLU A 308 13.88 -15.48 13.70
CA GLU A 308 15.24 -15.58 14.27
C GLU A 308 16.30 -15.12 13.26
N LEU A 309 16.20 -15.58 12.01
CA LEU A 309 17.20 -15.24 11.00
C LEU A 309 17.04 -13.82 10.47
N GLY A 310 15.81 -13.35 10.23
CA GLY A 310 15.51 -12.05 9.65
C GLY A 310 15.69 -10.90 10.64
N PHE A 311 15.12 -11.03 11.83
CA PHE A 311 15.10 -9.98 12.86
C PHE A 311 16.10 -10.22 13.99
N GLY A 312 16.60 -11.45 14.16
CA GLY A 312 17.50 -11.81 15.27
C GLY A 312 16.77 -12.21 16.55
N PHE A 313 15.43 -12.31 16.52
CA PHE A 313 14.60 -12.69 17.66
C PHE A 313 13.21 -13.14 17.19
N ASN A 314 12.52 -13.90 18.03
CA ASN A 314 11.12 -14.31 17.81
C ASN A 314 10.16 -13.19 18.21
N VAL A 315 9.19 -12.91 17.35
CA VAL A 315 8.18 -11.87 17.54
C VAL A 315 6.92 -12.51 18.12
N GLU A 316 6.92 -12.73 19.43
CA GLU A 316 5.75 -13.27 20.13
C GLU A 316 4.86 -12.12 20.64
N PHE A 317 3.65 -11.98 20.08
CA PHE A 317 2.64 -11.05 20.59
C PHE A 317 1.62 -11.79 21.44
N LYS A 318 1.44 -11.33 22.69
CA LYS A 318 0.42 -11.87 23.61
C LYS A 318 -0.58 -10.78 23.95
N LEU A 319 -1.82 -10.97 23.50
CA LEU A 319 -2.96 -10.18 23.98
C LEU A 319 -3.01 -10.20 25.52
N ASN A 320 -3.25 -9.03 26.12
CA ASN A 320 -3.36 -8.81 27.57
C ASN A 320 -2.08 -9.01 28.41
N GLN A 321 -0.93 -9.11 27.78
CA GLN A 321 0.34 -8.85 28.46
C GLN A 321 0.82 -7.45 28.05
N PRO A 322 1.45 -6.65 28.93
CA PRO A 322 2.21 -5.50 28.45
C PRO A 322 3.13 -6.01 27.35
N VAL A 323 3.22 -5.30 26.22
CA VAL A 323 4.07 -5.70 25.09
C VAL A 323 5.52 -5.68 25.57
N ILE A 324 5.94 -6.79 26.16
CA ILE A 324 7.31 -7.08 26.52
C ILE A 324 7.83 -7.83 25.30
N TYR A 325 8.50 -7.11 24.40
CA TYR A 325 9.46 -7.75 23.53
C TYR A 325 10.48 -8.42 24.44
N LYS A 326 10.32 -9.71 24.70
CA LYS A 326 11.42 -10.50 25.21
C LYS A 326 12.32 -10.76 24.02
N MET A 327 13.21 -9.79 23.74
CA MET A 327 14.38 -10.02 22.92
C MET A 327 15.22 -11.06 23.63
N TYR A 328 14.98 -12.33 23.32
CA TYR A 328 15.90 -13.39 23.68
C TYR A 328 17.06 -13.30 22.69
N PHE A 329 18.13 -12.60 23.08
CA PHE A 329 19.39 -12.72 22.37
C PHE A 329 19.89 -14.15 22.57
N ILE A 330 19.79 -14.97 21.53
CA ILE A 330 20.44 -16.27 21.49
C ILE A 330 21.94 -15.97 21.33
N GLN A 331 22.72 -16.24 22.38
CA GLN A 331 24.18 -16.10 22.38
C GLN A 331 24.85 -17.18 21.54
#